data_AF-A0AAQ4E6C7-F1
#
_entry.id   AF-A0AAQ4E6C7-F1
#
_cell.length_a   1.000
_cell.length_b   1.000
_cell.length_c   1.000
_cell.angle_alpha   90.00
_cell.angle_beta   90.00
_cell.angle_gamma   90.00
#
_symmetry.space_group_name_H-M   'P 1'
#
loop_
_entity.id
_entity.type
_entity.pdbx_description
1 polymer ?
#
loop_
_entity_poly.entity_id
_entity_poly.type
_entity_poly.pdbx_seq_one_letter_code
_entity_poly.pdbx_strand_id
1 'polypeptide(L)'
;MCAEGKVDCADLGSLLRSLDLRPTNATVEKNGGCAKKGEKKMTLEEFLPIYSQIKKDKDMGTHADFLEGLKVYDKAENGQMLEAELAHVLLSLVFIKNVLAGPFPEEQKEK
;
A
#
# COMPACT_ATOMS: atom_id res chain seq x y z
N MET A 1 -19.37 -0.22 -0.13
CA MET A 1 -19.96 -1.01 -1.24
C MET A 1 -21.16 -0.25 -1.78
N CYS A 2 -21.11 0.23 -3.02
CA CYS A 2 -22.27 0.83 -3.66
C CYS A 2 -23.17 -0.29 -4.20
N ALA A 3 -24.48 -0.11 -4.08
CA ALA A 3 -25.55 -1.11 -4.26
C ALA A 3 -25.66 -1.77 -5.66
N GLU A 4 -24.67 -1.60 -6.54
CA GLU A 4 -24.64 -2.09 -7.92
C GLU A 4 -23.64 -3.24 -8.16
N GLY A 5 -23.01 -3.78 -7.11
CA GLY A 5 -22.00 -4.85 -7.26
C GLY A 5 -20.72 -4.39 -7.99
N LYS A 6 -20.50 -3.08 -8.07
CA LYS A 6 -19.34 -2.44 -8.70
C LYS A 6 -18.44 -1.82 -7.63
N VAL A 7 -17.14 -2.02 -7.76
CA VAL A 7 -16.12 -1.48 -6.87
C VAL A 7 -15.43 -0.31 -7.56
N ASP A 8 -15.12 0.75 -6.83
CA ASP A 8 -14.35 1.86 -7.37
C ASP A 8 -12.91 1.40 -7.62
N CYS A 9 -12.31 1.80 -8.75
CA CYS A 9 -10.90 1.52 -9.03
C CYS A 9 -9.96 2.11 -7.96
N ALA A 10 -10.37 3.15 -7.24
CA ALA A 10 -9.64 3.67 -6.09
C ALA A 10 -9.61 2.71 -4.89
N ASP A 11 -10.66 1.90 -4.72
CA ASP A 11 -10.78 0.93 -3.63
C ASP A 11 -10.11 -0.41 -3.95
N LEU A 12 -9.60 -0.60 -5.18
CA LEU A 12 -8.94 -1.84 -5.63
C LEU A 12 -7.79 -2.24 -4.69
N GLY A 13 -6.94 -1.29 -4.31
CA GLY A 13 -5.81 -1.56 -3.41
C GLY A 13 -6.26 -1.98 -2.01
N SER A 14 -7.30 -1.34 -1.47
CA SER A 14 -7.88 -1.68 -0.18
C SER A 14 -8.56 -3.06 -0.21
N LEU A 15 -9.24 -3.39 -1.31
CA LEU A 15 -9.90 -4.68 -1.53
C LEU A 15 -8.88 -5.82 -1.56
N LEU A 16 -7.80 -5.68 -2.33
CA LEU A 16 -6.74 -6.69 -2.41
C LEU A 16 -6.06 -6.89 -1.04
N ARG A 17 -5.82 -5.81 -0.29
CA ARG A 17 -5.26 -5.87 1.08
C ARG A 17 -6.19 -6.55 2.08
N SER A 18 -7.50 -6.43 1.88
CA SER A 18 -8.50 -7.10 2.71
C SER A 18 -8.59 -8.62 2.44
N LEU A 19 -8.04 -9.08 1.31
CA LEU A 19 -7.99 -10.49 0.91
C LEU A 19 -6.63 -11.14 1.20
N ASP A 20 -5.91 -10.63 2.21
CA ASP A 20 -4.57 -11.05 2.62
C ASP A 20 -3.46 -10.91 1.56
N LEU A 21 -3.72 -10.20 0.46
CA LEU A 21 -2.68 -9.83 -0.51
C LEU A 21 -1.97 -8.55 -0.06
N ARG A 22 -0.69 -8.40 -0.38
CA ARG A 22 0.11 -7.22 0.02
C ARG A 22 0.58 -6.37 -1.17
N PRO A 23 -0.27 -6.04 -2.17
CA PRO A 23 0.20 -5.34 -3.37
C PRO A 23 0.76 -3.95 -3.04
N THR A 24 1.88 -3.63 -3.69
CA THR A 24 2.44 -2.27 -3.69
C THR A 24 1.51 -1.32 -4.45
N ASN A 25 1.57 -0.03 -4.17
CA ASN A 25 0.77 0.96 -4.90
C ASN A 25 1.08 0.94 -6.41
N ALA A 26 2.33 0.69 -6.79
CA ALA A 26 2.73 0.55 -8.20
C ALA A 26 2.07 -0.67 -8.88
N THR A 27 1.94 -1.81 -8.18
CA THR A 27 1.23 -2.99 -8.71
C THR A 27 -0.27 -2.72 -8.84
N VAL A 28 -0.86 -1.98 -7.89
CA VAL A 28 -2.28 -1.59 -7.94
C VAL A 28 -2.53 -0.67 -9.13
N GLU A 29 -1.70 0.34 -9.35
CA GLU A 29 -1.81 1.26 -10.50
C GLU A 29 -1.62 0.52 -11.83
N LYS A 30 -0.61 -0.35 -11.94
CA LYS A 30 -0.38 -1.19 -13.14
C LYS A 30 -1.59 -2.07 -13.49
N ASN A 31 -2.31 -2.51 -12.48
CA ASN A 31 -3.44 -3.43 -12.64
C ASN A 31 -4.80 -2.69 -12.69
N GLY A 32 -4.78 -1.37 -12.93
CA GLY A 32 -6.00 -0.59 -13.18
C GLY A 32 -6.58 0.13 -11.96
N GLY A 33 -5.78 0.31 -10.91
CA GLY A 33 -6.13 1.17 -9.78
C GLY A 33 -6.12 2.65 -10.16
N CYS A 34 -7.07 3.41 -9.61
CA CYS A 34 -7.17 4.86 -9.82
C CYS A 34 -6.69 5.60 -8.56
N ALA A 35 -5.99 6.73 -8.74
CA ALA A 35 -5.57 7.58 -7.62
C ALA A 35 -6.71 8.40 -7.02
N LYS A 36 -7.78 8.65 -7.79
CA LYS A 36 -8.95 9.43 -7.37
C LYS A 36 -10.21 8.57 -7.34
N LYS A 37 -11.02 8.79 -6.30
CA LYS A 37 -12.35 8.16 -6.17
C LYS A 37 -13.28 8.68 -7.27
N GLY A 38 -14.02 7.77 -7.89
CA GLY A 38 -15.09 8.09 -8.83
C GLY A 38 -14.66 8.18 -10.30
N GLU A 39 -13.40 7.94 -10.65
CA GLU A 39 -12.95 7.97 -12.05
C GLU A 39 -13.49 6.78 -12.86
N LYS A 40 -13.40 5.56 -12.29
CA LYS A 40 -13.82 4.35 -12.97
C LYS A 40 -14.31 3.32 -11.95
N LYS A 41 -15.41 2.64 -12.30
CA LYS A 41 -15.95 1.52 -11.51
C LYS A 41 -15.67 0.22 -12.25
N MET A 42 -15.21 -0.80 -11.53
CA MET A 42 -14.97 -2.14 -12.04
C MET A 42 -15.98 -3.15 -11.49
N THR A 43 -16.22 -4.20 -12.25
CA THR A 43 -17.06 -5.33 -11.85
C THR A 43 -16.22 -6.46 -11.24
N LEU A 44 -16.86 -7.39 -10.53
CA LEU A 44 -16.18 -8.55 -9.97
C LEU A 44 -15.53 -9.45 -11.03
N GLU A 45 -16.11 -9.52 -12.24
CA GLU A 45 -15.57 -10.31 -13.35
C GLU A 45 -14.21 -9.78 -13.83
N GLU A 46 -14.03 -8.46 -13.83
CA GLU A 46 -12.75 -7.81 -14.15
C GLU A 46 -11.73 -7.93 -13.00
N PHE A 47 -12.22 -8.06 -11.76
CA PHE A 47 -11.37 -8.19 -10.57
C PHE A 47 -10.72 -9.57 -10.43
N LEU A 48 -11.43 -10.65 -10.75
CA LEU A 48 -10.91 -12.03 -10.62
C LEU A 48 -9.57 -12.29 -11.32
N PRO A 49 -9.34 -11.87 -12.58
CA PRO A 49 -8.04 -12.05 -13.23
C PRO A 49 -6.93 -11.25 -12.55
N ILE A 50 -7.24 -10.02 -12.09
CA ILE A 50 -6.29 -9.17 -11.34
C ILE A 50 -5.89 -9.86 -10.03
N TYR A 51 -6.85 -10.39 -9.29
CA TYR A 51 -6.61 -11.13 -8.06
C TYR A 51 -5.73 -12.37 -8.30
N SER A 52 -6.01 -13.15 -9.36
CA SER A 52 -5.23 -14.34 -9.70
C SER A 52 -3.78 -14.03 -10.06
N GLN A 53 -3.53 -12.90 -10.74
CA GLN A 53 -2.18 -12.43 -11.04
C GLN A 53 -1.44 -12.00 -9.76
N ILE A 54 -2.04 -11.16 -8.93
CA ILE A 54 -1.42 -10.65 -7.71
C ILE A 54 -1.20 -11.77 -6.68
N LYS A 55 -2.07 -12.78 -6.64
CA LYS A 55 -1.88 -13.96 -5.78
C LYS A 55 -0.64 -14.78 -6.15
N LYS A 56 -0.22 -14.75 -7.42
CA LYS A 56 0.99 -15.44 -7.88
C LYS A 56 2.25 -14.63 -7.63
N ASP A 57 2.12 -13.31 -7.46
CA ASP A 57 3.22 -12.45 -7.05
C ASP A 57 3.62 -12.79 -5.61
N LYS A 58 4.80 -13.42 -5.50
CA LYS A 58 5.43 -13.78 -4.22
C LYS A 58 6.49 -12.77 -3.79
N ASP A 59 6.58 -11.63 -4.47
CA ASP A 59 7.57 -10.59 -4.19
C ASP A 59 7.16 -9.73 -2.98
N MET A 60 6.81 -10.42 -1.90
CA MET A 60 6.33 -9.85 -0.64
C MET A 60 7.31 -10.29 0.44
N GLY A 61 7.95 -9.32 1.09
CA GLY A 61 8.80 -9.59 2.25
C GLY A 61 8.05 -10.41 3.31
N THR A 62 8.77 -11.28 3.98
CA THR A 62 8.25 -12.13 5.05
C THR A 62 8.10 -11.32 6.34
N HIS A 63 7.30 -11.81 7.28
CA HIS A 63 7.19 -11.19 8.60
C HIS A 63 8.55 -11.09 9.32
N ALA A 64 9.43 -12.08 9.10
CA ALA A 64 10.77 -12.08 9.66
C ALA A 64 11.61 -10.90 9.16
N ASP A 65 11.51 -10.55 7.88
CA ASP A 65 12.25 -9.42 7.28
C ASP A 65 11.86 -8.08 7.94
N PHE A 66 10.57 -7.91 8.27
CA PHE A 66 10.11 -6.72 9.00
C PHE A 66 10.60 -6.70 10.45
N LEU A 67 10.60 -7.86 11.12
CA LEU A 67 11.03 -7.96 12.50
C LEU A 67 12.54 -7.70 12.64
N GLU A 68 13.35 -8.27 11.75
CA GLU A 68 14.80 -8.02 11.69
C GLU A 68 15.10 -6.55 11.38
N GLY A 69 14.39 -5.94 10.44
CA GLY A 69 14.55 -4.52 10.11
C GLY A 69 14.20 -3.58 11.26
N LEU A 70 13.13 -3.87 12.01
CA LEU A 70 12.72 -3.06 13.16
C LEU A 70 13.62 -3.29 14.39
N LYS A 71 14.23 -4.47 14.52
CA LYS A 71 15.15 -4.77 15.62
C LYS A 71 16.38 -3.84 15.65
N VAL A 72 16.81 -3.32 14.49
CA VAL A 72 17.91 -2.33 14.41
C VAL A 72 17.58 -1.04 15.18
N TYR A 73 16.29 -0.74 15.39
CA TYR A 73 15.81 0.44 16.10
C TYR A 73 15.41 0.16 17.56
N ASP A 74 15.40 -1.10 17.98
CA ASP A 74 15.15 -1.47 19.37
C ASP A 74 16.43 -1.27 20.21
N LYS A 75 16.60 -0.04 20.72
CA LYS A 75 17.76 0.35 21.55
C LYS A 75 17.79 -0.32 22.92
N ALA A 76 16.63 -0.81 23.40
CA ALA A 76 16.47 -1.35 24.75
C ALA A 76 16.38 -2.89 24.77
N GLU A 77 16.41 -3.53 23.59
CA GLU A 77 16.22 -4.97 23.38
C GLU A 77 14.97 -5.54 24.07
N ASN A 78 13.94 -4.71 24.23
CA ASN A 78 12.70 -5.06 24.92
C ASN A 78 11.50 -5.24 23.97
N GLY A 79 11.75 -5.19 22.66
CA GLY A 79 10.74 -5.29 21.62
C GLY A 79 9.92 -4.00 21.42
N GLN A 80 10.37 -2.87 21.97
CA GLN A 80 9.70 -1.57 21.84
C GLN A 80 10.60 -0.57 21.13
N MET A 81 9.97 0.35 20.40
CA MET A 81 10.65 1.48 19.77
C MET A 81 9.89 2.77 20.03
N LEU A 82 10.59 3.90 19.97
CA LEU A 82 9.97 5.21 20.14
C LEU A 82 9.06 5.51 18.94
N GLU A 83 7.84 5.99 19.20
CA GLU A 83 6.86 6.36 18.16
C GLU A 83 7.47 7.36 17.16
N ALA A 84 8.19 8.36 17.66
CA ALA A 84 8.86 9.36 16.83
C ALA A 84 9.92 8.73 15.90
N GLU A 85 10.63 7.70 16.35
CA GLU A 85 11.60 6.98 15.53
C GLU A 85 10.90 6.09 14.51
N LEU A 86 9.79 5.43 14.87
CA LEU A 86 8.98 4.65 13.93
C LEU A 86 8.42 5.53 12.80
N ALA A 87 7.83 6.67 13.14
CA ALA A 87 7.31 7.61 12.16
C ALA A 87 8.42 8.15 11.26
N HIS A 88 9.58 8.51 11.84
CA HIS A 88 10.72 8.99 11.08
C HIS A 88 11.29 7.91 10.15
N VAL A 89 11.43 6.67 10.60
CA VAL A 89 11.94 5.54 9.81
C VAL A 89 11.01 5.22 8.65
N LEU A 90 9.70 5.12 8.91
CA LEU A 90 8.70 4.88 7.87
C LEU A 90 8.68 6.03 6.86
N LEU A 91 8.76 7.28 7.32
CA LEU A 91 8.85 8.43 6.42
C LEU A 91 10.15 8.37 5.62
N SER A 92 11.33 8.23 6.22
CA SER A 92 12.60 8.23 5.50
C SER A 92 12.75 7.06 4.51
N LEU A 93 12.31 5.84 4.85
CA LEU A 93 12.40 4.68 3.96
C LEU A 93 11.39 4.72 2.81
N VAL A 94 10.15 5.13 3.09
CA VAL A 94 9.09 5.23 2.06
C VAL A 94 9.29 6.48 1.20
N PHE A 95 9.74 7.60 1.77
CA PHE A 95 10.01 8.84 1.07
C PHE A 95 11.20 8.70 0.12
N ILE A 96 12.33 8.11 0.53
CA ILE A 96 13.47 7.98 -0.38
C ILE A 96 13.20 6.99 -1.53
N LYS A 97 12.36 5.95 -1.32
CA LYS A 97 12.04 4.97 -2.38
C LYS A 97 10.87 5.38 -3.29
N ASN A 98 9.88 6.13 -2.78
CA ASN A 98 8.68 6.51 -3.56
C ASN A 98 8.58 8.01 -3.89
N VAL A 99 9.24 8.92 -3.17
CA VAL A 99 9.20 10.38 -3.45
C VAL A 99 10.30 10.82 -4.43
N LEU A 100 11.34 10.01 -4.66
CA LEU A 100 12.28 10.22 -5.77
C LEU A 100 11.79 9.63 -7.11
N ALA A 101 10.63 8.97 -7.14
CA ALA A 101 10.02 8.42 -8.35
C ALA A 101 8.73 9.15 -8.80
N GLY A 102 8.29 10.20 -8.09
CA GLY A 102 7.14 11.02 -8.46
C GLY A 102 7.02 12.27 -7.58
N PRO A 103 6.48 13.38 -8.10
CA PRO A 103 6.47 14.66 -7.38
C PRO A 103 5.59 14.58 -6.13
N PHE A 104 6.15 15.11 -5.03
CA PHE A 104 5.51 15.28 -3.74
C PHE A 104 4.29 16.21 -3.85
N PRO A 105 3.10 15.85 -3.31
CA PRO A 105 2.02 16.80 -3.13
C PRO A 105 2.38 17.73 -1.97
N GLU A 106 2.77 18.95 -2.29
CA GLU A 106 2.75 20.06 -1.34
C GLU A 106 1.32 20.19 -0.77
N GLU A 107 1.23 20.04 0.54
CA GLU A 107 0.40 20.83 1.46
C GLU A 107 -0.73 21.65 0.81
N GLN A 108 -1.91 21.06 0.58
CA GLN A 108 -3.14 21.84 0.43
C GLN A 108 -3.54 22.40 1.81
N LYS A 109 -2.89 23.49 2.19
CA LYS A 109 -3.46 24.47 3.12
C LYS A 109 -4.57 25.20 2.39
N GLU A 110 -5.80 24.92 2.85
CA GLU A 110 -6.94 25.82 2.91
C GLU A 110 -6.65 27.29 2.48
N LYS A 111 -7.13 27.66 1.28
CA LYS A 111 -7.94 28.87 0.98
C LYS A 111 -8.34 28.94 -0.49
#